data_AF-A0A956YLF0-F1
#
_entry.id   AF-A0A956YLF0-F1
#
_cell.length_a   1.000
_cell.length_b   1.000
_cell.length_c   1.000
_cell.angle_alpha   90.00
_cell.angle_beta   90.00
_cell.angle_gamma   90.00
#
_symmetry.space_group_name_H-M   'P 1'
#
loop_
_entity.id
_entity.type
_entity.pdbx_description
1 polymer ?
#
loop_
_entity_poly.entity_id
_entity_poly.type
_entity_poly.pdbx_seq_one_letter_code
_entity_poly.pdbx_strand_id
1 'polypeptide(L)'
;DPYREILKGPKSTALNEKLAANKWLGNKSGQGFYKQVRVGGSREFHTIDPETLEYSNPPSVRFDSVGAVRKIEDLGERLRKLMEFDDRAANFVRDTTYYMLAYAGYVTPEIAHSIVDVDNANRWGFAHEAGPFEIWDMLGVAETIEKMEAAGLKVADWVKDMVAAGHSSFYKDGRFFDFQTKQYSPVPFDEKNITVLGLHEANKELACNDSASLLDMGDGVLLFEFHAKMNAIDDQIIALGHEALARLESDFDALVIGNDADNFCVGANLFAVGVAAASGMWGQLNEMIRGLQALTFGLQHAPKPVVTAVRG
;
A
#
# COMPACT_ATOMS: atom_id res chain seq x y z
N ASP A 1 -7.31 -12.68 26.50
CA ASP A 1 -7.81 -12.21 25.21
C ASP A 1 -8.85 -13.20 24.66
N PRO A 2 -10.15 -12.86 24.69
CA PRO A 2 -11.23 -13.73 24.18
C PRO A 2 -11.18 -13.93 22.66
N TYR A 3 -10.58 -13.00 21.91
CA TYR A 3 -10.44 -13.11 20.46
C TYR A 3 -9.45 -14.21 20.07
N ARG A 4 -8.41 -14.42 20.89
CA ARG A 4 -7.44 -15.51 20.70
C ARG A 4 -8.10 -16.89 20.61
N GLU A 5 -9.14 -17.15 21.40
CA GLU A 5 -9.79 -18.46 21.42
C GLU A 5 -10.57 -18.73 20.13
N ILE A 6 -11.10 -17.70 19.47
CA ILE A 6 -11.80 -17.81 18.18
C ILE A 6 -10.85 -18.35 17.09
N LEU A 7 -9.56 -18.00 17.15
CA LEU A 7 -8.55 -18.45 16.19
C LEU A 7 -8.11 -19.91 16.40
N LYS A 8 -8.48 -20.53 17.53
CA LYS A 8 -8.12 -21.92 17.85
C LYS A 8 -9.13 -22.89 17.26
N GLY A 9 -9.01 -23.14 15.95
CA GLY A 9 -9.73 -24.22 15.28
C GLY A 9 -9.10 -25.59 15.53
N PRO A 10 -9.87 -26.68 15.66
CA PRO A 10 -9.32 -28.04 15.78
C PRO A 10 -8.44 -28.43 14.59
N LYS A 11 -8.87 -28.08 13.37
CA LYS A 11 -8.12 -28.36 12.13
C LYS A 11 -6.82 -27.56 12.04
N SER A 12 -6.86 -26.25 12.32
CA SER A 12 -5.66 -25.41 12.28
C SER A 12 -4.66 -25.78 13.36
N THR A 13 -5.14 -26.12 14.57
CA THR A 13 -4.30 -26.59 15.68
C THR A 13 -3.61 -27.90 15.32
N ALA A 14 -4.36 -28.91 14.85
CA ALA A 14 -3.80 -30.19 14.45
C ALA A 14 -2.75 -30.04 13.33
N LEU A 15 -3.02 -29.18 12.33
CA LEU A 15 -2.07 -28.90 11.26
C LEU A 15 -0.79 -28.24 11.80
N ASN A 16 -0.92 -27.19 12.62
CA ASN A 16 0.23 -26.50 13.21
C ASN A 16 1.09 -27.42 14.09
N GLU A 17 0.46 -28.28 14.90
CA GLU A 17 1.15 -29.29 15.70
C GLU A 17 1.93 -30.28 14.83
N LYS A 18 1.33 -30.74 13.72
CA LYS A 18 2.02 -31.60 12.74
C LYS A 18 3.20 -30.90 12.08
N LEU A 19 3.04 -29.65 11.66
CA LEU A 19 4.14 -28.85 11.07
C LEU A 19 5.29 -28.70 12.08
N ALA A 20 4.97 -28.35 13.33
CA ALA A 20 5.96 -28.18 14.39
C ALA A 20 6.69 -29.48 14.74
N ALA A 21 5.94 -30.57 14.96
CA ALA A 21 6.51 -31.88 15.30
C ALA A 21 7.47 -32.40 14.22
N ASN A 22 7.16 -32.14 12.95
CA ASN A 22 8.01 -32.53 11.82
C ASN A 22 9.09 -31.51 11.45
N LYS A 23 9.24 -30.40 12.21
CA LYS A 23 10.17 -29.30 11.93
C LYS A 23 9.96 -28.65 10.54
N TRP A 24 8.72 -28.60 10.07
CA TRP A 24 8.33 -27.90 8.84
C TRP A 24 8.00 -26.43 9.17
N LEU A 25 9.05 -25.66 9.46
CA LEU A 25 9.02 -24.30 10.01
C LEU A 25 9.04 -23.20 8.93
N GLY A 26 8.73 -23.55 7.69
CA GLY A 26 8.71 -22.63 6.54
C GLY A 26 10.03 -22.58 5.78
N ASN A 27 10.33 -21.42 5.20
CA ASN A 27 11.40 -21.28 4.21
C ASN A 27 12.79 -21.62 4.76
N LYS A 28 13.06 -21.32 6.04
CA LYS A 28 14.35 -21.62 6.70
C LYS A 28 14.62 -23.12 6.86
N SER A 29 13.57 -23.95 6.93
CA SER A 29 13.65 -25.41 6.97
C SER A 29 13.36 -26.06 5.60
N GLY A 30 13.19 -25.27 4.54
CA GLY A 30 12.88 -25.72 3.19
C GLY A 30 11.41 -26.14 2.96
N GLN A 31 10.59 -26.27 4.02
CA GLN A 31 9.17 -26.58 3.92
C GLN A 31 8.36 -26.15 5.17
N GLY A 32 7.08 -25.87 4.97
CA GLY A 32 6.07 -25.45 5.97
C GLY A 32 4.67 -25.52 5.35
N PHE A 33 3.86 -24.46 5.37
CA PHE A 33 2.63 -24.45 4.54
C PHE A 33 2.91 -24.55 3.04
N TYR A 34 4.11 -24.12 2.63
CA TYR A 34 4.61 -24.22 1.27
C TYR A 34 5.93 -24.99 1.26
N LYS A 35 6.23 -25.65 0.14
CA LYS A 35 7.50 -26.30 -0.13
C LYS A 35 8.03 -25.84 -1.48
N GLN A 36 9.29 -25.42 -1.49
CA GLN A 36 9.97 -25.05 -2.71
C GLN A 36 10.47 -26.31 -3.44
N VAL A 37 10.08 -26.46 -4.70
CA VAL A 37 10.49 -27.58 -5.56
C VAL A 37 11.14 -27.02 -6.83
N ARG A 38 12.11 -27.75 -7.39
CA ARG A 38 12.66 -27.45 -8.72
C ARG A 38 12.13 -28.45 -9.74
N VAL A 39 11.46 -27.97 -10.77
CA VAL A 39 10.91 -28.76 -11.88
C VAL A 39 11.39 -28.13 -13.18
N GLY A 40 12.09 -28.90 -14.02
CA GLY A 40 12.58 -28.40 -15.32
C GLY A 40 13.51 -27.17 -15.25
N GLY A 41 14.21 -26.97 -14.12
CA GLY A 41 15.05 -25.79 -13.89
C GLY A 41 14.31 -24.57 -13.31
N SER A 42 12.98 -24.62 -13.26
CA SER A 42 12.13 -23.58 -12.69
C SER A 42 11.81 -23.86 -11.22
N ARG A 43 11.65 -22.79 -10.44
CA ARG A 43 11.23 -22.85 -9.03
C ARG A 43 9.71 -22.87 -8.95
N GLU A 44 9.15 -23.91 -8.36
CA GLU A 44 7.73 -24.05 -8.05
C GLU A 44 7.50 -23.98 -6.53
N PHE A 45 6.32 -23.53 -6.12
CA PHE A 45 5.88 -23.50 -4.73
C PHE A 45 4.67 -24.42 -4.58
N HIS A 46 4.88 -25.58 -3.97
CA HIS A 46 3.81 -26.55 -3.71
C HIS A 46 3.17 -26.26 -2.36
N THR A 47 1.85 -26.39 -2.27
CA THR A 47 1.05 -26.18 -1.05
C THR A 47 0.78 -27.49 -0.36
N ILE A 48 0.79 -27.50 0.97
CA ILE A 48 0.36 -28.66 1.75
C ILE A 48 -1.16 -28.82 1.69
N ASP A 49 -1.63 -30.04 1.44
CA ASP A 49 -3.02 -30.41 1.67
C ASP A 49 -3.23 -30.70 3.16
N PRO A 50 -4.15 -30.01 3.85
CA PRO A 50 -4.30 -30.11 5.30
C PRO A 50 -4.87 -31.45 5.77
N GLU A 51 -5.45 -32.27 4.89
CA GLU A 51 -6.04 -33.58 5.23
C GLU A 51 -5.02 -34.71 5.03
N THR A 52 -4.25 -34.66 3.94
CA THR A 52 -3.26 -35.71 3.59
C THR A 52 -1.83 -35.39 4.03
N LEU A 53 -1.53 -34.11 4.28
CA LEU A 53 -0.18 -33.57 4.52
C LEU A 53 0.79 -33.75 3.34
N GLU A 54 0.27 -34.03 2.15
CA GLU A 54 1.06 -34.10 0.92
C GLU A 54 1.18 -32.72 0.27
N TYR A 55 2.31 -32.47 -0.40
CA TYR A 55 2.54 -31.23 -1.13
C TYR A 55 2.23 -31.44 -2.60
N SER A 56 1.47 -30.51 -3.18
CA SER A 56 1.16 -30.51 -4.61
C SER A 56 1.21 -29.10 -5.19
N ASN A 57 1.37 -29.00 -6.51
CA ASN A 57 1.25 -27.73 -7.21
C ASN A 57 -0.22 -27.30 -7.17
N PRO A 58 -0.56 -26.16 -6.54
CA PRO A 58 -1.96 -25.76 -6.41
C PRO A 58 -2.58 -25.47 -7.78
N PRO A 59 -3.84 -25.89 -8.03
CA PRO A 59 -4.53 -25.53 -9.26
C PRO A 59 -4.79 -24.02 -9.32
N SER A 60 -4.83 -23.46 -10.53
CA SER A 60 -5.31 -22.09 -10.73
C SER A 60 -6.80 -22.03 -10.40
N VAL A 61 -7.18 -21.20 -9.43
CA VAL A 61 -8.57 -21.00 -9.02
C VAL A 61 -9.03 -19.61 -9.46
N ARG A 62 -10.28 -19.51 -9.93
CA ARG A 62 -10.95 -18.24 -10.22
C ARG A 62 -12.20 -18.13 -9.35
N PHE A 63 -12.44 -16.93 -8.82
CA PHE A 63 -13.63 -16.60 -8.05
C PHE A 63 -14.39 -15.49 -8.76
N ASP A 64 -15.70 -15.61 -8.82
CA ASP A 64 -16.56 -14.65 -9.50
C ASP A 64 -16.52 -13.30 -8.78
N SER A 65 -16.48 -13.30 -7.44
CA SER A 65 -16.32 -12.10 -6.61
C SER A 65 -15.08 -11.28 -7.00
N VAL A 66 -13.92 -11.93 -7.04
CA VAL A 66 -12.64 -11.30 -7.43
C VAL A 66 -12.70 -10.77 -8.86
N GLY A 67 -13.24 -11.57 -9.79
CA GLY A 67 -13.40 -11.18 -11.19
C GLY A 67 -14.30 -9.96 -11.37
N ALA A 68 -15.36 -9.83 -10.55
CA ALA A 68 -16.35 -8.76 -10.62
C ALA A 68 -15.85 -7.41 -10.09
N VAL A 69 -14.89 -7.42 -9.14
CA VAL A 69 -14.41 -6.20 -8.49
C VAL A 69 -13.01 -5.76 -8.93
N ARG A 70 -12.24 -6.59 -9.66
CA ARG A 70 -10.83 -6.33 -10.01
C ARG A 70 -10.53 -5.03 -10.79
N LYS A 71 -11.54 -4.38 -11.37
CA LYS A 71 -11.41 -3.12 -12.14
C LYS A 71 -11.87 -1.89 -11.34
N ILE A 72 -12.29 -2.10 -10.09
CA ILE A 72 -12.71 -1.02 -9.21
C ILE A 72 -11.45 -0.52 -8.51
N GLU A 73 -11.07 0.71 -8.80
CA GLU A 73 -9.88 1.33 -8.22
C GLU A 73 -10.15 1.78 -6.78
N ASP A 74 -11.32 2.37 -6.50
CA ASP A 74 -11.71 2.80 -5.15
C ASP A 74 -11.79 1.60 -4.19
N LEU A 75 -10.94 1.61 -3.16
CA LEU A 75 -10.84 0.53 -2.19
C LEU A 75 -12.16 0.28 -1.47
N GLY A 76 -12.87 1.34 -1.07
CA GLY A 76 -14.12 1.23 -0.32
C GLY A 76 -15.24 0.60 -1.15
N GLU A 77 -15.44 1.06 -2.38
CA GLU A 77 -16.37 0.48 -3.35
C GLU A 77 -16.02 -0.97 -3.65
N ARG A 78 -14.74 -1.26 -3.88
CA ARG A 78 -14.24 -2.61 -4.15
C ARG A 78 -14.54 -3.55 -2.99
N LEU A 79 -14.26 -3.15 -1.74
CA LEU A 79 -14.50 -3.95 -0.54
C LEU A 79 -16.00 -4.18 -0.31
N ARG A 80 -16.82 -3.12 -0.36
CA ARG A 80 -18.28 -3.24 -0.17
C ARG A 80 -18.87 -4.23 -1.17
N LYS A 81 -18.54 -4.07 -2.46
CA LYS A 81 -19.04 -4.95 -3.52
C LYS A 81 -18.52 -6.38 -3.40
N LEU A 82 -17.26 -6.59 -3.01
CA LEU A 82 -16.72 -7.93 -2.83
C LEU A 82 -17.48 -8.69 -1.72
N MET A 83 -17.80 -8.01 -0.61
CA MET A 83 -18.46 -8.60 0.55
C MET A 83 -19.96 -8.91 0.34
N GLU A 84 -20.55 -8.48 -0.78
CA GLU A 84 -21.92 -8.84 -1.19
C GLU A 84 -22.00 -10.26 -1.79
N PHE A 85 -20.88 -10.81 -2.26
CA PHE A 85 -20.83 -12.16 -2.80
C PHE A 85 -20.78 -13.21 -1.67
N ASP A 86 -21.19 -14.44 -1.99
CA ASP A 86 -21.20 -15.57 -1.05
C ASP A 86 -20.29 -16.73 -1.49
N ASP A 87 -19.32 -16.44 -2.38
CA ASP A 87 -18.31 -17.42 -2.76
C ASP A 87 -17.18 -17.53 -1.70
N ARG A 88 -16.32 -18.54 -1.85
CA ARG A 88 -15.25 -18.82 -0.88
C ARG A 88 -14.31 -17.63 -0.66
N ALA A 89 -14.03 -16.83 -1.69
CA ALA A 89 -13.11 -15.69 -1.55
C ALA A 89 -13.78 -14.52 -0.84
N ALA A 90 -15.03 -14.20 -1.18
CA ALA A 90 -15.81 -13.17 -0.51
C ALA A 90 -16.02 -13.51 0.96
N ASN A 91 -16.35 -14.77 1.27
CA ASN A 91 -16.47 -15.26 2.65
C ASN A 91 -15.17 -15.12 3.43
N PHE A 92 -14.05 -15.52 2.85
CA PHE A 92 -12.75 -15.37 3.50
C PHE A 92 -12.43 -13.90 3.81
N VAL A 93 -12.64 -12.98 2.86
CA VAL A 93 -12.40 -11.56 3.10
C VAL A 93 -13.35 -11.01 4.15
N ARG A 94 -14.66 -11.33 4.07
CA ARG A 94 -15.65 -10.91 5.05
C ARG A 94 -15.31 -11.38 6.47
N ASP A 95 -15.03 -12.66 6.65
CA ASP A 95 -14.75 -13.26 7.96
C ASP A 95 -13.47 -12.68 8.60
N THR A 96 -12.41 -12.53 7.79
CA THR A 96 -11.14 -11.98 8.28
C THR A 96 -11.22 -10.48 8.57
N THR A 97 -11.89 -9.70 7.71
CA THR A 97 -12.07 -8.26 7.93
C THR A 97 -12.94 -8.01 9.16
N TYR A 98 -14.09 -8.66 9.29
CA TYR A 98 -14.96 -8.46 10.47
C TYR A 98 -14.26 -8.84 11.77
N TYR A 99 -13.53 -9.96 11.80
CA TYR A 99 -12.72 -10.32 12.95
C TYR A 99 -11.68 -9.24 13.28
N MET A 100 -10.95 -8.75 12.27
CA MET A 100 -9.95 -7.68 12.42
C MET A 100 -10.57 -6.40 12.98
N LEU A 101 -11.71 -5.95 12.45
CA LEU A 101 -12.39 -4.72 12.88
C LEU A 101 -12.88 -4.82 14.33
N ALA A 102 -13.56 -5.93 14.67
CA ALA A 102 -14.03 -6.19 16.02
C ALA A 102 -12.86 -6.27 17.01
N TYR A 103 -11.77 -6.96 16.63
CA TYR A 103 -10.57 -7.08 17.45
C TYR A 103 -9.87 -5.73 17.64
N ALA A 104 -9.70 -4.95 16.57
CA ALA A 104 -9.14 -3.61 16.63
C ALA A 104 -9.93 -2.73 17.60
N GLY A 105 -11.27 -2.70 17.47
CA GLY A 105 -12.13 -1.98 18.41
C GLY A 105 -11.97 -2.44 19.86
N TYR A 106 -11.83 -3.75 20.09
CA TYR A 106 -11.67 -4.31 21.43
C TYR A 106 -10.33 -3.94 22.08
N VAL A 107 -9.22 -4.07 21.34
CA VAL A 107 -7.87 -3.96 21.91
C VAL A 107 -7.35 -2.51 21.94
N THR A 108 -7.85 -1.64 21.05
CA THR A 108 -7.34 -0.27 20.89
C THR A 108 -7.26 0.51 22.21
N PRO A 109 -8.29 0.53 23.08
CA PRO A 109 -8.21 1.28 24.33
C PRO A 109 -7.14 0.80 25.32
N GLU A 110 -6.64 -0.44 25.16
CA GLU A 110 -5.59 -1.02 25.99
C GLU A 110 -4.18 -0.72 25.44
N ILE A 111 -4.00 -0.75 24.12
CA ILE A 111 -2.66 -0.81 23.50
C ILE A 111 -2.22 0.46 22.76
N ALA A 112 -3.13 1.42 22.55
CA ALA A 112 -2.86 2.61 21.74
C ALA A 112 -3.41 3.88 22.39
N HIS A 113 -2.84 5.02 22.01
CA HIS A 113 -3.31 6.33 22.47
C HIS A 113 -4.45 6.86 21.60
N SER A 114 -4.49 6.47 20.32
CA SER A 114 -5.51 6.87 19.37
C SER A 114 -5.80 5.76 18.34
N ILE A 115 -6.92 5.87 17.64
CA ILE A 115 -7.21 5.01 16.48
C ILE A 115 -6.22 5.23 15.33
N VAL A 116 -5.65 6.45 15.23
CA VAL A 116 -4.65 6.82 14.23
C VAL A 116 -3.38 5.98 14.39
N ASP A 117 -2.95 5.74 15.64
CA ASP A 117 -1.78 4.91 15.92
C ASP A 117 -1.98 3.47 15.42
N VAL A 118 -3.19 2.95 15.61
CA VAL A 118 -3.54 1.59 15.17
C VAL A 118 -3.58 1.50 13.65
N ASP A 119 -4.21 2.47 12.98
CA ASP A 119 -4.28 2.50 11.52
C ASP A 119 -2.88 2.64 10.90
N ASN A 120 -2.07 3.57 11.40
CA ASN A 120 -0.70 3.75 10.94
C ASN A 120 0.17 2.52 11.20
N ALA A 121 0.02 1.84 12.35
CA ALA A 121 0.74 0.61 12.62
C ALA A 121 0.39 -0.50 11.60
N ASN A 122 -0.86 -0.59 11.16
CA ASN A 122 -1.27 -1.54 10.12
C ASN A 122 -0.73 -1.14 8.74
N ARG A 123 -0.84 0.14 8.38
CA ARG A 123 -0.38 0.66 7.08
C ARG A 123 1.14 0.56 6.93
N TRP A 124 1.88 1.02 7.93
CA TRP A 124 3.34 1.09 7.87
C TRP A 124 4.02 -0.22 8.27
N GLY A 125 3.41 -1.00 9.17
CA GLY A 125 3.98 -2.26 9.66
C GLY A 125 3.62 -3.48 8.82
N PHE A 126 2.39 -3.52 8.27
CA PHE A 126 1.86 -4.65 7.52
C PHE A 126 1.55 -4.33 6.06
N ALA A 127 1.91 -3.13 5.59
CA ALA A 127 1.70 -2.66 4.22
C ALA A 127 0.22 -2.72 3.77
N HIS A 128 -0.70 -2.48 4.70
CA HIS A 128 -2.11 -2.30 4.34
C HIS A 128 -2.32 -0.95 3.65
N GLU A 129 -3.19 -0.91 2.64
CA GLU A 129 -3.60 0.33 1.97
C GLU A 129 -4.33 1.28 2.95
N ALA A 130 -5.18 0.70 3.82
CA ALA A 130 -5.92 1.39 4.86
C ALA A 130 -5.88 0.59 6.19
N GLY A 131 -5.91 1.32 7.31
CA GLY A 131 -6.02 0.75 8.65
C GLY A 131 -7.41 0.22 8.98
N PRO A 132 -7.59 -0.56 10.06
CA PRO A 132 -8.89 -1.09 10.46
C PRO A 132 -9.97 -0.02 10.62
N PHE A 133 -9.72 1.14 11.23
CA PHE A 133 -10.77 2.14 11.43
C PHE A 133 -11.11 2.89 10.13
N GLU A 134 -10.10 3.16 9.29
CA GLU A 134 -10.32 3.65 7.91
C GLU A 134 -11.16 2.65 7.08
N ILE A 135 -10.85 1.36 7.12
CA ILE A 135 -11.63 0.30 6.45
C ILE A 135 -13.05 0.26 6.98
N TRP A 136 -13.24 0.38 8.29
CA TRP A 136 -14.57 0.37 8.91
C TRP A 136 -15.41 1.58 8.45
N ASP A 137 -14.81 2.76 8.33
CA ASP A 137 -15.46 3.93 7.76
C ASP A 137 -15.87 3.70 6.29
N MET A 138 -14.99 3.08 5.49
CA MET A 138 -15.32 2.72 4.10
C MET A 138 -16.49 1.74 4.01
N LEU A 139 -16.64 0.81 4.96
CA LEU A 139 -17.75 -0.14 4.99
C LEU A 139 -19.03 0.45 5.60
N GLY A 140 -18.94 1.59 6.28
CA GLY A 140 -20.02 2.20 7.06
C GLY A 140 -20.09 1.60 8.46
N VAL A 141 -19.86 2.44 9.49
CA VAL A 141 -19.68 1.97 10.87
C VAL A 141 -20.92 1.24 11.40
N ALA A 142 -22.09 1.90 11.36
CA ALA A 142 -23.33 1.37 11.90
C ALA A 142 -23.77 0.06 11.22
N GLU A 143 -23.75 0.02 9.89
CA GLU A 143 -24.09 -1.18 9.11
C GLU A 143 -23.14 -2.34 9.41
N THR A 144 -21.84 -2.04 9.54
CA THR A 144 -20.84 -3.06 9.83
C THR A 144 -20.98 -3.60 11.26
N ILE A 145 -21.44 -2.80 12.24
CA ILE A 145 -21.78 -3.30 13.59
C ILE A 145 -22.83 -4.41 13.49
N GLU A 146 -23.94 -4.15 12.81
CA GLU A 146 -25.03 -5.13 12.66
C GLU A 146 -24.54 -6.42 11.98
N LYS A 147 -23.74 -6.29 10.92
CA LYS A 147 -23.18 -7.44 10.19
C LYS A 147 -22.20 -8.26 11.04
N MET A 148 -21.35 -7.60 11.83
CA MET A 148 -20.43 -8.28 12.74
C MET A 148 -21.16 -9.01 13.87
N GLU A 149 -22.18 -8.39 14.46
CA GLU A 149 -22.99 -9.04 15.50
C GLU A 149 -23.78 -10.23 14.95
N ALA A 150 -24.33 -10.11 13.72
CA ALA A 150 -24.96 -11.22 13.02
C ALA A 150 -23.98 -12.37 12.70
N ALA A 151 -22.70 -12.06 12.49
CA ALA A 151 -21.62 -13.04 12.35
C ALA A 151 -21.12 -13.61 13.69
N GLY A 152 -21.73 -13.23 14.81
CA GLY A 152 -21.38 -13.72 16.15
C GLY A 152 -20.15 -13.06 16.77
N LEU A 153 -19.67 -11.94 16.20
CA LEU A 153 -18.58 -11.15 16.75
C LEU A 153 -19.12 -10.08 17.70
N LYS A 154 -18.42 -9.87 18.82
CA LYS A 154 -18.80 -8.85 19.80
C LYS A 154 -18.14 -7.51 19.45
N VAL A 155 -18.92 -6.50 19.11
CA VAL A 155 -18.39 -5.15 18.92
C VAL A 155 -18.11 -4.46 20.25
N ALA A 156 -17.00 -3.72 20.33
CA ALA A 156 -16.61 -2.95 21.51
C ALA A 156 -17.65 -1.88 21.87
N ASP A 157 -17.93 -1.74 23.17
CA ASP A 157 -19.03 -0.89 23.64
C ASP A 157 -18.81 0.60 23.31
N TRP A 158 -17.56 1.08 23.32
CA TRP A 158 -17.25 2.48 22.98
C TRP A 158 -17.60 2.84 21.53
N VAL A 159 -17.55 1.88 20.60
CA VAL A 159 -17.95 2.09 19.19
C VAL A 159 -19.46 2.19 19.09
N LYS A 160 -20.20 1.34 19.82
CA LYS A 160 -21.66 1.42 19.87
C LYS A 160 -22.13 2.72 20.53
N ASP A 161 -21.46 3.15 21.60
CA ASP A 161 -21.70 4.44 22.26
C ASP A 161 -21.43 5.61 21.30
N MET A 162 -20.36 5.55 20.50
CA MET A 162 -20.04 6.56 19.48
C MET A 162 -21.19 6.71 18.47
N VAL A 163 -21.69 5.60 17.93
CA VAL A 163 -22.82 5.61 16.99
C VAL A 163 -24.11 6.10 17.66
N ALA A 164 -24.39 5.65 18.88
CA ALA A 164 -25.55 6.10 19.65
C ALA A 164 -25.52 7.61 19.98
N ALA A 165 -24.33 8.19 20.10
CA ALA A 165 -24.12 9.63 20.25
C ALA A 165 -24.29 10.43 18.94
N GLY A 166 -24.59 9.76 17.83
CA GLY A 166 -24.82 10.38 16.52
C GLY A 166 -23.58 10.55 15.66
N HIS A 167 -22.45 9.93 16.02
CA HIS A 167 -21.24 9.93 15.19
C HIS A 167 -21.27 8.75 14.23
N SER A 168 -21.23 9.03 12.92
CA SER A 168 -21.38 8.02 11.87
C SER A 168 -20.06 7.41 11.38
N SER A 169 -18.92 7.99 11.74
CA SER A 169 -17.58 7.60 11.28
C SER A 169 -16.51 7.84 12.34
N PHE A 170 -15.39 7.14 12.23
CA PHE A 170 -14.21 7.36 13.04
C PHE A 170 -13.42 8.58 12.57
N TYR A 171 -13.39 8.86 11.28
CA TYR A 171 -12.73 10.02 10.68
C TYR A 171 -13.72 11.00 10.07
N LYS A 172 -13.45 12.29 10.22
CA LYS A 172 -14.23 13.37 9.63
C LYS A 172 -13.41 14.66 9.53
N ASP A 173 -13.36 15.27 8.34
CA ASP A 173 -12.76 16.60 8.10
C ASP A 173 -11.32 16.75 8.66
N GLY A 174 -10.45 15.75 8.45
CA GLY A 174 -9.07 15.74 8.97
C GLY A 174 -8.97 15.51 10.49
N ARG A 175 -10.06 15.06 11.12
CA ARG A 175 -10.13 14.72 12.55
C ARG A 175 -10.46 13.25 12.72
N PHE A 176 -10.10 12.69 13.86
CA PHE A 176 -10.42 11.32 14.27
C PHE A 176 -11.26 11.34 15.57
N PHE A 177 -12.10 10.34 15.78
CA PHE A 177 -12.87 10.18 17.00
C PHE A 177 -11.99 9.61 18.10
N ASP A 178 -11.78 10.39 19.15
CA ASP A 178 -11.01 10.01 20.31
C ASP A 178 -11.93 9.28 21.31
N PHE A 179 -11.67 7.98 21.51
CA PHE A 179 -12.45 7.12 22.39
C PHE A 179 -12.30 7.47 23.88
N GLN A 180 -11.28 8.24 24.27
CA GLN A 180 -11.08 8.69 25.65
C GLN A 180 -11.92 9.93 25.95
N THR A 181 -11.87 10.93 25.06
CA THR A 181 -12.60 12.19 25.23
C THR A 181 -14.03 12.15 24.67
N LYS A 182 -14.35 11.14 23.86
CA LYS A 182 -15.60 10.98 23.11
C LYS A 182 -15.91 12.17 22.20
N GLN A 183 -14.86 12.77 21.63
CA GLN A 183 -14.94 13.92 20.73
C GLN A 183 -14.01 13.72 19.53
N TYR A 184 -14.22 14.47 18.46
CA TYR A 184 -13.26 14.50 17.36
C TYR A 184 -12.06 15.36 17.73
N SER A 185 -10.86 14.83 17.53
CA SER A 185 -9.57 15.51 17.69
C SER A 185 -8.84 15.61 16.35
N PRO A 186 -8.05 16.66 16.09
CA PRO A 186 -7.26 16.75 14.85
C PRO A 186 -6.35 15.53 14.71
N VAL A 187 -6.25 14.96 13.50
CA VAL A 187 -5.23 13.94 13.22
C VAL A 187 -3.85 14.57 13.40
N PRO A 188 -2.95 13.95 14.19
CA PRO A 188 -1.60 14.46 14.34
C PRO A 188 -0.91 14.56 12.97
N PHE A 189 -0.47 15.76 12.63
CA PHE A 189 0.29 16.03 11.43
C PHE A 189 1.67 16.53 11.86
N ASP A 190 2.72 15.87 11.37
CA ASP A 190 4.09 16.38 11.54
C ASP A 190 4.32 17.44 10.48
N GLU A 191 4.59 18.69 10.88
CA GLU A 191 4.90 19.79 9.95
C GLU A 191 6.12 19.49 9.08
N LYS A 192 6.98 18.53 9.49
CA LYS A 192 8.11 18.06 8.69
C LYS A 192 7.73 17.01 7.65
N ASN A 193 6.50 16.51 7.67
CA ASN A 193 5.97 15.62 6.65
C ASN A 193 5.54 16.44 5.44
N ILE A 194 6.45 16.57 4.47
CA ILE A 194 6.20 17.26 3.21
C ILE A 194 5.61 16.24 2.23
N THR A 195 4.38 16.47 1.78
CA THR A 195 3.73 15.70 0.71
C THR A 195 3.77 16.49 -0.59
N VAL A 196 3.84 15.79 -1.72
CA VAL A 196 3.86 16.42 -3.03
C VAL A 196 2.52 17.09 -3.33
N LEU A 197 1.42 16.45 -2.93
CA LEU A 197 0.09 17.07 -2.97
C LEU A 197 0.05 18.40 -2.20
N GLY A 198 0.62 18.43 -0.99
CA GLY A 198 0.66 19.65 -0.17
C GLY A 198 1.47 20.77 -0.81
N LEU A 199 2.57 20.45 -1.51
CA LEU A 199 3.36 21.41 -2.28
C LEU A 199 2.56 21.99 -3.47
N HIS A 200 1.81 21.15 -4.18
CA HIS A 200 0.90 21.59 -5.24
C HIS A 200 -0.20 22.50 -4.72
N GLU A 201 -0.89 22.13 -3.64
CA GLU A 201 -1.93 22.96 -3.00
C GLU A 201 -1.37 24.31 -2.50
N ALA A 202 -0.12 24.32 -2.06
CA ALA A 202 0.60 25.53 -1.66
C ALA A 202 1.18 26.33 -2.85
N ASN A 203 0.90 25.94 -4.10
CA ASN A 203 1.39 26.58 -5.33
C ASN A 203 2.93 26.70 -5.38
N LYS A 204 3.63 25.63 -5.02
CA LYS A 204 5.11 25.58 -5.00
C LYS A 204 5.75 25.12 -6.31
N GLU A 205 4.98 24.89 -7.35
CA GLU A 205 5.49 24.47 -8.66
C GLU A 205 6.30 25.59 -9.34
N LEU A 206 7.49 25.24 -9.83
CA LEU A 206 8.45 26.14 -10.48
C LEU A 206 8.57 25.87 -11.98
N ALA A 207 8.34 24.62 -12.40
CA ALA A 207 8.30 24.17 -13.78
C ALA A 207 7.56 22.83 -13.86
N CYS A 208 6.90 22.56 -14.98
CA CYS A 208 6.24 21.27 -15.23
C CYS A 208 6.19 20.95 -16.72
N ASN A 209 6.03 19.66 -17.02
CA ASN A 209 5.64 19.13 -18.32
C ASN A 209 4.67 17.95 -18.11
N ASP A 210 4.36 17.15 -19.13
CA ASP A 210 3.35 16.09 -19.00
C ASP A 210 3.84 14.87 -18.18
N SER A 211 5.08 14.86 -17.71
CA SER A 211 5.72 13.66 -17.14
C SER A 211 6.49 13.92 -15.83
N ALA A 212 6.81 15.18 -15.54
CA ALA A 212 7.45 15.60 -14.31
C ALA A 212 7.16 17.06 -13.94
N SER A 213 7.40 17.37 -12.66
CA SER A 213 7.34 18.73 -12.11
C SER A 213 8.56 19.03 -11.25
N LEU A 214 8.94 20.31 -11.16
CA LEU A 214 9.92 20.85 -10.23
C LEU A 214 9.20 21.71 -9.20
N LEU A 215 9.33 21.40 -7.92
CA LEU A 215 8.64 22.11 -6.84
C LEU A 215 9.61 22.60 -5.76
N ASP A 216 9.36 23.79 -5.21
CA ASP A 216 10.10 24.31 -4.05
C ASP A 216 9.60 23.65 -2.75
N MET A 217 10.43 22.82 -2.11
CA MET A 217 10.10 22.17 -0.83
C MET A 217 10.31 23.10 0.38
N GLY A 218 10.84 24.31 0.17
CA GLY A 218 11.35 25.16 1.24
C GLY A 218 12.79 24.83 1.61
N ASP A 219 13.37 25.64 2.49
CA ASP A 219 14.73 25.50 3.03
C ASP A 219 15.84 25.33 1.95
N GLY A 220 15.62 25.88 0.76
CA GLY A 220 16.55 25.76 -0.36
C GLY A 220 16.58 24.37 -1.00
N VAL A 221 15.55 23.55 -0.82
CA VAL A 221 15.47 22.20 -1.39
C VAL A 221 14.49 22.14 -2.57
N LEU A 222 14.98 21.63 -3.71
CA LEU A 222 14.17 21.40 -4.91
C LEU A 222 13.63 19.97 -4.92
N LEU A 223 12.34 19.79 -5.18
CA LEU A 223 11.74 18.50 -5.51
C LEU A 223 11.70 18.32 -7.03
N PHE A 224 12.12 17.17 -7.51
CA PHE A 224 11.90 16.67 -8.85
C PHE A 224 10.92 15.50 -8.78
N GLU A 225 9.66 15.79 -9.11
CA GLU A 225 8.54 14.86 -9.10
C GLU A 225 8.39 14.16 -10.46
N PHE A 226 8.22 12.84 -10.44
CA PHE A 226 7.76 12.09 -11.63
C PHE A 226 6.26 11.82 -11.51
N HIS A 227 5.55 12.03 -12.61
CA HIS A 227 4.12 11.74 -12.70
C HIS A 227 3.70 11.21 -14.09
N ALA A 228 4.66 10.77 -14.91
CA ALA A 228 4.40 9.98 -16.10
C ALA A 228 3.63 8.69 -15.76
N LYS A 229 3.04 8.03 -16.76
CA LYS A 229 2.36 6.75 -16.54
C LYS A 229 3.31 5.72 -15.90
N MET A 230 2.96 5.25 -14.70
CA MET A 230 3.79 4.36 -13.86
C MET A 230 5.16 4.94 -13.49
N ASN A 231 5.33 6.27 -13.61
CA ASN A 231 6.60 6.97 -13.46
C ASN A 231 7.71 6.36 -14.33
N ALA A 232 7.34 5.91 -15.54
CA ALA A 232 8.29 5.40 -16.51
C ALA A 232 9.13 6.54 -17.11
N ILE A 233 10.44 6.37 -17.16
CA ILE A 233 11.38 7.38 -17.66
C ILE A 233 11.21 7.52 -19.17
N ASP A 234 10.89 8.74 -19.60
CA ASP A 234 10.80 9.19 -20.97
C ASP A 234 11.66 10.45 -21.20
N ASP A 235 11.58 11.02 -22.41
CA ASP A 235 12.31 12.21 -22.81
C ASP A 235 11.92 13.46 -22.02
N GLN A 236 10.67 13.55 -21.57
CA GLN A 236 10.17 14.67 -20.78
C GLN A 236 10.73 14.67 -19.35
N ILE A 237 10.80 13.50 -18.71
CA ILE A 237 11.52 13.35 -17.44
C ILE A 237 13.00 13.69 -17.62
N ILE A 238 13.64 13.19 -18.69
CA ILE A 238 15.07 13.48 -18.94
C ILE A 238 15.30 14.99 -19.10
N ALA A 239 14.47 15.67 -19.89
CA ALA A 239 14.59 17.10 -20.13
C ALA A 239 14.47 17.92 -18.83
N LEU A 240 13.44 17.64 -18.02
CA LEU A 240 13.23 18.37 -16.77
C LEU A 240 14.28 18.03 -15.71
N GLY A 241 14.85 16.82 -15.76
CA GLY A 241 15.99 16.44 -14.90
C GLY A 241 17.26 17.24 -15.18
N HIS A 242 17.53 17.57 -16.46
CA HIS A 242 18.64 18.47 -16.80
C HIS A 242 18.37 19.90 -16.31
N GLU A 243 17.12 20.37 -16.37
CA GLU A 243 16.75 21.65 -15.76
C GLU A 243 16.91 21.63 -14.23
N ALA A 244 16.54 20.53 -13.57
CA ALA A 244 16.71 20.36 -12.13
C ALA A 244 18.20 20.46 -11.72
N LEU A 245 19.10 19.83 -12.50
CA LEU A 245 20.55 19.96 -12.28
C LEU A 245 21.04 21.39 -12.44
N ALA A 246 20.58 22.11 -13.46
CA ALA A 246 20.94 23.51 -13.66
C ALA A 246 20.48 24.39 -12.49
N ARG A 247 19.23 24.21 -12.03
CA ARG A 247 18.69 24.92 -10.85
C ARG A 247 19.37 24.53 -9.55
N LEU A 248 19.85 23.29 -9.43
CA LEU A 248 20.66 22.86 -8.31
C LEU A 248 22.01 23.59 -8.27
N GLU A 249 22.61 23.93 -9.42
CA GLU A 249 23.84 24.71 -9.42
C GLU A 249 23.62 26.17 -8.97
N SER A 250 22.50 26.80 -9.36
CA SER A 250 22.28 28.24 -9.14
C SER A 250 21.38 28.59 -7.95
N ASP A 251 20.22 27.94 -7.81
CA ASP A 251 19.07 28.46 -7.05
C ASP A 251 18.81 27.69 -5.76
N PHE A 252 19.18 26.39 -5.72
CA PHE A 252 18.86 25.48 -4.61
C PHE A 252 20.10 24.84 -4.00
N ASP A 253 20.04 24.52 -2.71
CA ASP A 253 21.12 23.89 -1.94
C ASP A 253 21.08 22.36 -2.00
N ALA A 254 19.94 21.76 -2.33
CA ALA A 254 19.78 20.31 -2.49
C ALA A 254 18.66 19.96 -3.49
N LEU A 255 18.70 18.73 -4.00
CA LEU A 255 17.69 18.15 -4.88
C LEU A 255 17.14 16.85 -4.27
N VAL A 256 15.83 16.73 -4.19
CA VAL A 256 15.12 15.50 -3.85
C VAL A 256 14.42 14.99 -5.11
N ILE A 257 14.59 13.71 -5.42
CA ILE A 257 13.82 13.00 -6.45
C ILE A 257 12.82 12.11 -5.73
N GLY A 258 11.53 12.36 -5.91
CA GLY A 258 10.47 11.69 -5.15
C GLY A 258 9.08 11.96 -5.71
N ASN A 259 8.12 11.08 -5.41
CA ASN A 259 6.71 11.27 -5.75
C ASN A 259 5.82 10.51 -4.75
N ASP A 260 4.53 10.84 -4.72
CA ASP A 260 3.54 10.23 -3.82
C ASP A 260 2.84 8.99 -4.41
N ALA A 261 3.27 8.52 -5.59
CA ALA A 261 2.63 7.39 -6.28
C ALA A 261 3.09 6.02 -5.73
N ASP A 262 2.31 4.98 -6.00
CA ASP A 262 2.61 3.60 -5.57
C ASP A 262 3.93 3.07 -6.13
N ASN A 263 4.30 3.49 -7.33
CA ASN A 263 5.57 3.13 -7.95
C ASN A 263 6.45 4.37 -8.03
N PHE A 264 7.58 4.39 -7.33
CA PHE A 264 8.57 5.44 -7.52
C PHE A 264 8.96 5.61 -9.00
N CYS A 265 9.30 4.50 -9.67
CA CYS A 265 9.66 4.44 -11.08
C CYS A 265 9.71 2.98 -11.55
N VAL A 266 9.11 2.65 -12.71
CA VAL A 266 9.20 1.30 -13.31
C VAL A 266 10.36 1.12 -14.30
N GLY A 267 11.27 2.10 -14.37
CA GLY A 267 12.38 2.15 -15.31
C GLY A 267 12.00 2.83 -16.63
N ALA A 268 12.73 2.51 -17.71
CA ALA A 268 12.49 3.10 -19.02
C ALA A 268 11.13 2.67 -19.60
N ASN A 269 10.49 3.56 -20.36
CA ASN A 269 9.29 3.23 -21.12
C ASN A 269 9.60 2.23 -22.26
N LEU A 270 9.55 0.93 -21.96
CA LEU A 270 9.90 -0.15 -22.89
C LEU A 270 8.98 -0.20 -24.12
N PHE A 271 7.74 0.27 -23.99
CA PHE A 271 6.83 0.35 -25.12
C PHE A 271 7.32 1.40 -26.13
N ALA A 272 7.66 2.61 -25.66
CA ALA A 272 8.20 3.66 -26.51
C ALA A 272 9.53 3.24 -27.17
N VAL A 273 10.42 2.59 -26.40
CA VAL A 273 11.66 1.99 -26.93
C VAL A 273 11.37 0.97 -28.03
N GLY A 274 10.41 0.08 -27.81
CA GLY A 274 10.03 -0.96 -28.78
C GLY A 274 9.47 -0.36 -30.08
N VAL A 275 8.61 0.65 -29.99
CA VAL A 275 8.05 1.36 -31.15
C VAL A 275 9.15 2.08 -31.94
N ALA A 276 10.08 2.76 -31.25
CA ALA A 276 11.19 3.45 -31.89
C ALA A 276 12.14 2.49 -32.62
N ALA A 277 12.47 1.36 -31.99
CA ALA A 277 13.30 0.32 -32.60
C ALA A 277 12.62 -0.31 -33.83
N ALA A 278 11.33 -0.67 -33.73
CA ALA A 278 10.56 -1.23 -34.84
C ALA A 278 10.43 -0.25 -36.03
N SER A 279 10.37 1.04 -35.74
CA SER A 279 10.29 2.12 -36.74
C SER A 279 11.65 2.55 -37.29
N GLY A 280 12.75 1.95 -36.84
CA GLY A 280 14.11 2.29 -37.28
C GLY A 280 14.61 3.67 -36.82
N MET A 281 14.02 4.24 -35.77
CA MET A 281 14.37 5.56 -35.22
C MET A 281 15.63 5.50 -34.33
N TRP A 282 16.72 4.96 -34.87
CA TRP A 282 17.96 4.71 -34.12
C TRP A 282 18.64 5.98 -33.60
N GLY A 283 18.53 7.08 -34.35
CA GLY A 283 19.06 8.38 -33.94
C GLY A 283 18.41 8.87 -32.65
N GLN A 284 17.08 8.93 -32.64
CA GLN A 284 16.28 9.35 -31.47
C GLN A 284 16.50 8.44 -30.27
N LEU A 285 16.57 7.11 -30.49
CA LEU A 285 16.86 6.17 -29.41
C LEU A 285 18.25 6.42 -28.79
N ASN A 286 19.27 6.66 -29.62
CA ASN A 286 20.62 6.94 -29.16
C ASN A 286 20.71 8.29 -28.42
N GLU A 287 19.98 9.31 -28.88
CA GLU A 287 19.87 10.59 -28.18
C GLU A 287 19.23 10.43 -26.79
N MET A 288 18.11 9.69 -26.70
CA MET A 288 17.45 9.41 -25.43
C MET A 288 18.37 8.64 -24.47
N ILE A 289 19.05 7.59 -24.95
CA ILE A 289 20.00 6.80 -24.14
C ILE A 289 21.13 7.69 -23.61
N ARG A 290 21.73 8.51 -24.47
CA ARG A 290 22.81 9.44 -24.08
C ARG A 290 22.31 10.50 -23.11
N GLY A 291 21.13 11.05 -23.35
CA GLY A 291 20.49 12.05 -22.49
C GLY A 291 20.26 11.51 -21.08
N LEU A 292 19.74 10.28 -20.97
CA LEU A 292 19.54 9.61 -19.68
C LEU A 292 20.86 9.28 -18.98
N GLN A 293 21.86 8.78 -19.72
CA GLN A 293 23.19 8.51 -19.16
C GLN A 293 23.86 9.79 -18.65
N ALA A 294 23.77 10.89 -19.40
CA ALA A 294 24.30 12.18 -18.98
C ALA A 294 23.58 12.72 -17.74
N LEU A 295 22.24 12.61 -17.69
CA LEU A 295 21.45 13.02 -16.53
C LEU A 295 21.84 12.22 -15.28
N THR A 296 21.83 10.89 -15.36
CA THR A 296 22.16 10.02 -14.21
C THR A 296 23.61 10.22 -13.74
N PHE A 297 24.55 10.40 -14.66
CA PHE A 297 25.93 10.77 -14.32
C PHE A 297 26.00 12.14 -13.63
N GLY A 298 25.28 13.14 -14.15
CA GLY A 298 25.20 14.48 -13.55
C GLY A 298 24.62 14.45 -12.14
N LEU A 299 23.53 13.71 -11.92
CA LEU A 299 22.92 13.52 -10.59
C LEU A 299 23.88 12.84 -9.61
N GLN A 300 24.62 11.82 -10.05
CA GLN A 300 25.59 11.11 -9.22
C GLN A 300 26.80 11.99 -8.81
N HIS A 301 27.19 12.92 -9.69
CA HIS A 301 28.38 13.75 -9.52
C HIS A 301 28.06 15.22 -9.20
N ALA A 302 26.81 15.51 -8.85
CA ALA A 302 26.39 16.86 -8.49
C ALA A 302 27.21 17.40 -7.31
N PRO A 303 27.60 18.69 -7.33
CA PRO A 303 28.39 19.29 -6.25
C PRO A 303 27.56 19.51 -4.97
N LYS A 304 26.23 19.43 -5.07
CA LYS A 304 25.27 19.59 -3.98
C LYS A 304 24.50 18.28 -3.75
N PRO A 305 23.94 18.05 -2.54
CA PRO A 305 23.25 16.81 -2.22
C PRO A 305 22.08 16.52 -3.16
N VAL A 306 22.06 15.28 -3.68
CA VAL A 306 20.92 14.71 -4.40
C VAL A 306 20.44 13.50 -3.62
N VAL A 307 19.16 13.50 -3.23
CA VAL A 307 18.53 12.41 -2.47
C VAL A 307 17.42 11.80 -3.29
N THR A 308 17.40 10.48 -3.42
CA THR A 308 16.28 9.76 -4.01
C THR A 308 15.39 9.25 -2.87
N ALA A 309 14.24 9.90 -2.67
CA ALA A 309 13.26 9.51 -1.68
C ALA A 309 12.33 8.46 -2.27
N VAL A 310 12.82 7.22 -2.34
CA VAL A 310 12.05 6.10 -2.89
C VAL A 310 10.93 5.73 -1.94
N ARG A 311 9.69 5.90 -2.39
CA ARG A 311 8.51 5.30 -1.81
C ARG A 311 8.08 4.14 -2.71
N GLY A 312 7.85 2.97 -2.11
CA GLY A 312 7.43 1.74 -2.79
C GLY A 312 7.09 0.67 -1.77
#